data_AF-A0A1E7FAB6-F1
#
_entry.id   AF-A0A1E7FAB6-F1
#
_cell.length_a   1.000
_cell.length_b   1.000
_cell.length_c   1.000
_cell.angle_alpha   90.00
_cell.angle_beta   90.00
_cell.angle_gamma   90.00
#
_symmetry.space_group_name_H-M   'P 1'
#
loop_
_entity.id
_entity.type
_entity.pdbx_description
1 polymer ?
#
loop_
_entity_poly.entity_id
_entity_poly.type
_entity_poly.pdbx_seq_one_letter_code
_entity_poly.pdbx_strand_id
1 'polypeptide(L)'
;MQAGRQRGGGPPGQAGRQVIVLPEPADVGKIIIRGASDFAKQHKVITGGYVLGILVIILIGGGSKLNYDQRREYNNIMNTIDVEAEYAASNDFFAANQNYRATKGWFSCDGLCQRNKRKMDDAKIRLDRIREEGNVRMSDAKNVAGLFSEIGVGEVQDAFWSYFSAGKKFAKRQSMWDAMFMGIRSMGRDENMVEYGMKVLMQVLLNFSIGLVMALVMFVVGLWSIVRSYQPNPIVAVAFFVSASCAAFSFVTTYLFAIYGAAAGGVYGVLKIAEGNLQIQQQGNRGGRQQPHMQNRPHYE
;
A
#
# COMPACT_ATOMS: atom_id res chain seq x y z
N MET A 1 -18.56 60.61 54.22
CA MET A 1 -19.30 59.43 53.70
C MET A 1 -18.29 58.45 53.14
N GLN A 2 -17.98 57.39 53.91
CA GLN A 2 -17.07 56.32 53.54
C GLN A 2 -17.85 55.23 52.80
N ALA A 3 -17.37 54.84 51.62
CA ALA A 3 -17.90 53.71 50.85
C ALA A 3 -16.84 52.60 50.81
N GLY A 4 -17.04 51.55 51.60
CA GLY A 4 -16.28 50.31 51.54
C GLY A 4 -16.86 49.38 50.48
N ARG A 5 -16.01 48.91 49.55
CA ARG A 5 -16.37 47.93 48.53
C ARG A 5 -15.53 46.67 48.75
N GLN A 6 -16.14 45.65 49.36
CA GLN A 6 -15.54 44.34 49.57
C GLN A 6 -15.34 43.61 48.23
N ARG A 7 -14.13 43.11 47.98
CA ARG A 7 -13.80 42.18 46.90
C ARG A 7 -13.87 40.75 47.45
N GLY A 8 -14.85 39.97 47.01
CA GLY A 8 -14.92 38.53 47.26
C GLY A 8 -14.01 37.77 46.29
N GLY A 9 -12.96 37.14 46.81
CA GLY A 9 -12.13 36.17 46.08
C GLY A 9 -12.73 34.77 46.24
N GLY A 10 -13.32 34.25 45.17
CA GLY A 10 -13.70 32.83 45.09
C GLY A 10 -12.49 31.96 44.76
N PRO A 11 -12.40 30.73 45.28
CA PRO A 11 -11.31 29.81 44.99
C PRO A 11 -11.33 29.37 43.51
N PRO A 12 -10.15 29.14 42.89
CA PRO A 12 -10.08 28.67 41.51
C PRO A 12 -10.72 27.28 41.39
N GLY A 13 -11.70 27.16 40.48
CA GLY A 13 -12.33 25.88 40.15
C GLY A 13 -11.27 24.88 39.70
N GLN A 14 -11.14 23.78 40.44
CA GLN A 14 -10.31 22.65 40.02
C GLN A 14 -10.91 22.12 38.71
N ALA A 15 -10.21 22.37 37.60
CA ALA A 15 -10.53 21.79 36.30
C ALA A 15 -10.44 20.27 36.46
N GLY A 16 -11.61 19.62 36.58
CA GLY A 16 -11.74 18.18 36.66
C GLY A 16 -11.05 17.57 35.45
N ARG A 17 -9.92 16.89 35.69
CA ARG A 17 -9.21 16.09 34.71
C ARG A 17 -10.17 14.98 34.30
N GLN A 18 -10.89 15.17 33.19
CA GLN A 18 -11.72 14.12 32.62
C GLN A 18 -10.79 12.97 32.25
N VAL A 19 -10.80 11.93 33.08
CA VAL A 19 -10.12 10.68 32.80
C VAL A 19 -10.86 10.10 31.61
N ILE A 20 -10.20 10.06 30.45
CA ILE A 20 -10.72 9.38 29.26
C ILE A 20 -10.74 7.89 29.61
N VAL A 21 -11.89 7.39 30.04
CA VAL A 21 -12.10 5.96 30.28
C VAL A 21 -12.15 5.30 28.91
N LEU A 22 -11.14 4.47 28.61
CA LEU A 22 -11.11 3.69 27.38
C LEU A 22 -12.26 2.68 27.40
N PRO A 23 -13.00 2.49 26.28
CA PRO A 23 -14.06 1.50 26.22
C PRO A 23 -13.51 0.10 26.48
N GLU A 24 -14.30 -0.73 27.16
CA GLU A 24 -13.94 -2.11 27.37
C GLU A 24 -13.77 -2.84 26.03
N PRO A 25 -12.82 -3.79 25.92
CA PRO A 25 -12.56 -4.51 24.68
C PRO A 25 -13.81 -5.24 24.13
N ALA A 26 -14.73 -5.64 25.00
CA ALA A 26 -16.01 -6.27 24.62
C ALA A 26 -16.94 -5.31 23.86
N ASP A 27 -16.91 -4.01 24.17
CA ASP A 27 -17.76 -3.02 23.52
C ASP A 27 -17.17 -2.58 22.18
N VAL A 28 -15.83 -2.54 22.06
CA VAL A 28 -15.14 -2.28 20.79
C VAL A 28 -15.54 -3.32 19.74
N GLY A 29 -15.61 -4.59 20.10
CA GLY A 29 -16.05 -5.66 19.19
C GLY A 29 -17.47 -5.46 18.69
N LYS A 30 -18.41 -5.10 19.57
CA LYS A 30 -19.82 -4.85 19.19
C LYS A 30 -19.95 -3.65 18.25
N ILE A 31 -19.19 -2.58 18.47
CA ILE A 31 -19.19 -1.39 17.61
C ILE A 31 -18.67 -1.74 16.22
N ILE A 32 -17.57 -2.48 16.13
CA ILE A 32 -16.99 -2.90 14.84
C ILE A 32 -17.97 -3.80 14.08
N ILE A 33 -18.58 -4.79 14.74
CA ILE A 33 -19.53 -5.71 14.10
C ILE A 33 -20.79 -4.98 13.62
N ARG A 34 -21.34 -4.06 14.43
CA ARG A 34 -22.50 -3.26 14.02
C ARG A 34 -22.16 -2.35 12.84
N GLY A 35 -21.03 -1.64 12.91
CA GLY A 35 -20.56 -0.79 11.82
C GLY A 35 -20.34 -1.57 10.52
N ALA A 36 -19.73 -2.76 10.60
CA ALA A 36 -19.54 -3.62 9.43
C ALA A 36 -20.87 -4.15 8.87
N SER A 37 -21.82 -4.52 9.73
CA SER A 37 -23.16 -4.97 9.33
C SER A 37 -23.96 -3.86 8.66
N ASP A 38 -23.95 -2.66 9.22
CA ASP A 38 -24.66 -1.50 8.69
C ASP A 38 -24.04 -1.05 7.36
N PHE A 39 -22.71 -1.03 7.27
CA PHE A 39 -21.99 -0.78 6.02
C PHE A 39 -22.34 -1.82 4.94
N ALA A 40 -22.37 -3.10 5.30
CA ALA A 40 -22.71 -4.18 4.36
C ALA A 40 -24.15 -4.06 3.84
N LYS A 41 -25.10 -3.65 4.70
CA LYS A 41 -26.49 -3.43 4.31
C LYS A 41 -26.65 -2.22 3.39
N GLN A 42 -25.91 -1.15 3.66
CA GLN A 42 -25.96 0.08 2.88
C GLN A 42 -25.23 -0.06 1.53
N HIS A 43 -24.12 -0.78 1.49
CA HIS A 43 -23.23 -0.87 0.32
C HIS A 43 -23.15 -2.28 -0.28
N LYS A 44 -24.31 -2.86 -0.61
CA LYS A 44 -24.45 -4.24 -1.11
C LYS A 44 -23.52 -4.57 -2.29
N VAL A 45 -23.32 -3.64 -3.23
CA VAL A 45 -22.46 -3.84 -4.41
C VAL A 45 -20.98 -3.92 -4.03
N ILE A 46 -20.52 -3.02 -3.15
CA ILE A 46 -19.12 -2.99 -2.70
C ILE A 46 -18.83 -4.23 -1.85
N THR A 47 -19.71 -4.57 -0.91
CA THR A 47 -19.56 -5.77 -0.08
C THR A 47 -19.65 -7.05 -0.90
N GLY A 48 -20.57 -7.11 -1.87
CA GLY A 48 -20.67 -8.23 -2.81
C GLY A 48 -19.40 -8.39 -3.63
N GLY A 49 -18.87 -7.31 -4.21
CA GLY A 49 -17.60 -7.33 -4.95
C GLY A 49 -16.41 -7.74 -4.08
N TYR A 50 -16.38 -7.28 -2.82
CA TYR A 50 -15.35 -7.67 -1.85
C TYR A 50 -15.39 -9.19 -1.55
N VAL A 51 -16.57 -9.73 -1.24
CA VAL A 51 -16.74 -11.16 -0.96
C VAL A 51 -16.44 -12.00 -2.20
N LEU A 52 -16.93 -11.58 -3.37
CA LEU A 52 -16.62 -12.23 -4.66
C LEU A 52 -15.11 -12.26 -4.91
N GLY A 53 -14.40 -11.15 -4.69
CA GLY A 53 -12.96 -11.10 -4.86
C GLY A 53 -12.21 -12.04 -3.92
N ILE A 54 -12.63 -12.18 -2.67
CA ILE A 54 -12.06 -13.17 -1.74
C ILE A 54 -12.29 -14.59 -2.27
N LEU A 55 -13.51 -14.91 -2.70
CA LEU A 55 -13.83 -16.22 -3.26
C LEU A 55 -12.99 -16.52 -4.51
N VAL A 56 -12.80 -15.54 -5.40
CA VAL A 56 -11.96 -15.68 -6.59
C VAL A 56 -10.50 -15.96 -6.21
N ILE A 57 -9.94 -15.24 -5.24
CA ILE A 57 -8.57 -15.49 -4.76
C ILE A 57 -8.43 -16.93 -4.25
N ILE A 58 -9.39 -17.41 -3.47
CA ILE A 58 -9.34 -18.75 -2.86
C ILE A 58 -9.52 -19.85 -3.92
N LEU A 59 -10.47 -19.69 -4.84
CA LEU A 59 -10.86 -20.74 -5.77
C LEU A 59 -10.02 -20.77 -7.06
N ILE A 60 -9.62 -19.58 -7.56
CA ILE A 60 -9.01 -19.41 -8.89
C ILE A 60 -7.57 -18.88 -8.77
N GLY A 61 -7.10 -18.52 -7.57
CA GLY A 61 -5.77 -17.95 -7.36
C GLY A 61 -4.60 -18.82 -7.84
N GLY A 62 -4.78 -20.13 -8.01
CA GLY A 62 -3.75 -21.01 -8.60
C GLY A 62 -3.81 -21.17 -10.12
N GLY A 63 -4.91 -20.76 -10.75
CA GLY A 63 -5.23 -21.10 -12.14
C GLY A 63 -5.45 -22.59 -12.38
N SER A 64 -6.08 -22.95 -13.50
CA SER A 64 -6.19 -24.35 -13.91
C SER A 64 -4.84 -24.84 -14.46
N LYS A 65 -4.42 -26.04 -14.09
CA LYS A 65 -3.24 -26.68 -14.66
C LYS A 65 -3.43 -26.91 -16.16
N LEU A 66 -2.41 -26.60 -16.96
CA LEU A 66 -2.43 -26.90 -18.39
C LEU A 66 -2.44 -28.41 -18.60
N ASN A 67 -3.23 -28.86 -19.59
CA ASN A 67 -3.15 -30.23 -20.07
C ASN A 67 -1.77 -30.50 -20.70
N TYR A 68 -1.35 -31.77 -20.78
CA TYR A 68 -0.04 -32.16 -21.32
C TYR A 68 0.14 -31.65 -22.77
N ASP A 69 -0.89 -31.81 -23.61
CA ASP A 69 -0.86 -31.37 -25.00
C ASP A 69 -0.76 -29.84 -25.12
N GLN A 70 -1.55 -29.10 -24.31
CA GLN A 70 -1.48 -27.63 -24.27
C GLN A 70 -0.11 -27.14 -23.83
N ARG A 71 0.49 -27.79 -22.82
CA ARG A 71 1.84 -27.43 -22.36
C ARG A 71 2.88 -27.67 -23.45
N ARG A 72 2.76 -28.77 -24.19
CA ARG A 72 3.67 -29.08 -25.30
C ARG A 72 3.55 -28.06 -26.42
N GLU A 73 2.33 -27.75 -26.84
CA GLU A 73 2.07 -26.75 -27.88
C GLU A 73 2.53 -25.35 -27.45
N TYR A 74 2.22 -24.94 -26.21
CA TYR A 74 2.72 -23.71 -25.61
C TYR A 74 4.25 -23.62 -25.67
N ASN A 75 4.95 -24.68 -25.23
CA ASN A 75 6.41 -24.73 -25.25
C ASN A 75 6.97 -24.71 -26.67
N ASN A 76 6.31 -25.38 -27.62
CA ASN A 76 6.72 -25.37 -29.02
C ASN A 76 6.65 -23.95 -29.59
N ILE A 77 5.55 -23.22 -29.35
CA ILE A 77 5.41 -21.83 -29.82
C ILE A 77 6.41 -20.93 -29.11
N MET A 78 6.58 -21.07 -27.79
CA MET A 78 7.53 -20.26 -27.01
C MET A 78 8.97 -20.42 -27.52
N ASN A 79 9.37 -21.63 -27.93
CA ASN A 79 10.70 -21.89 -28.49
C ASN A 79 10.91 -21.25 -29.89
N THR A 80 9.85 -20.81 -30.56
CA THR A 80 9.97 -20.05 -31.83
C THR A 80 10.21 -18.56 -31.62
N ILE A 81 10.10 -18.07 -30.39
CA ILE A 81 10.33 -16.66 -30.07
C ILE A 81 11.84 -16.44 -29.95
N ASP A 82 12.39 -15.65 -30.87
CA ASP A 82 13.81 -15.32 -30.90
C ASP A 82 14.12 -14.17 -29.92
N VAL A 83 14.22 -14.53 -28.64
CA VAL A 83 14.56 -13.58 -27.56
C VAL A 83 15.97 -13.00 -27.75
N GLU A 84 16.87 -13.75 -28.38
CA GLU A 84 18.23 -13.30 -28.66
C GLU A 84 18.24 -12.18 -29.71
N ALA A 85 17.46 -12.32 -30.78
CA ALA A 85 17.28 -11.28 -31.78
C ALA A 85 16.65 -10.01 -31.19
N GLU A 86 15.66 -10.14 -30.30
CA GLU A 86 15.09 -8.96 -29.61
C GLU A 86 16.14 -8.27 -28.72
N TYR A 87 16.93 -9.05 -27.97
CA TYR A 87 17.98 -8.52 -27.11
C TYR A 87 19.07 -7.81 -27.92
N ALA A 88 19.53 -8.42 -29.03
CA ALA A 88 20.52 -7.83 -29.93
C ALA A 88 19.99 -6.53 -30.55
N ALA A 89 18.76 -6.52 -31.07
CA ALA A 89 18.14 -5.32 -31.63
C ALA A 89 17.93 -4.22 -30.58
N SER A 90 17.63 -4.59 -29.33
CA SER A 90 17.49 -3.65 -28.22
C SER A 90 18.82 -2.97 -27.89
N ASN A 91 19.92 -3.73 -27.90
CA ASN A 91 21.27 -3.21 -27.69
C ASN A 91 21.71 -2.29 -28.84
N ASP A 92 21.44 -2.67 -30.10
CA ASP A 92 21.72 -1.84 -31.28
C ASP A 92 20.99 -0.49 -31.19
N PHE A 93 19.70 -0.51 -30.86
CA PHE A 93 18.90 0.70 -30.66
C PHE A 93 19.45 1.54 -29.50
N PHE A 94 19.81 0.92 -28.37
CA PHE A 94 20.36 1.64 -27.23
C PHE A 94 21.68 2.33 -27.55
N ALA A 95 22.59 1.65 -28.24
CA ALA A 95 23.86 2.22 -28.70
C ALA A 95 23.62 3.39 -29.69
N ALA A 96 22.71 3.23 -30.66
CA ALA A 96 22.35 4.29 -31.59
C ALA A 96 21.70 5.50 -30.88
N ASN A 97 20.84 5.26 -29.90
CA ASN A 97 20.21 6.31 -29.09
C ASN A 97 21.21 7.06 -28.20
N GLN A 98 22.21 6.38 -27.63
CA GLN A 98 23.30 7.05 -26.92
C GLN A 98 24.10 7.96 -27.85
N ASN A 99 24.47 7.49 -29.04
CA ASN A 99 25.19 8.29 -30.04
C ASN A 99 24.40 9.52 -30.50
N TYR A 100 23.09 9.36 -30.71
CA TYR A 100 22.20 10.49 -31.00
C TYR A 100 22.13 11.48 -29.84
N ARG A 101 21.93 11.01 -28.60
CA ARG A 101 21.88 11.88 -27.41
C ARG A 101 23.18 12.63 -27.17
N ALA A 102 24.33 12.01 -27.44
CA ALA A 102 25.65 12.63 -27.31
C ALA A 102 25.91 13.72 -28.35
N THR A 103 25.30 13.60 -29.53
CA THR A 103 25.45 14.57 -30.64
C THR A 103 24.33 15.60 -30.71
N LYS A 104 23.26 15.42 -29.92
CA LYS A 104 22.12 16.33 -29.87
C LYS A 104 22.48 17.57 -29.03
N GLY A 105 22.53 18.74 -29.67
CA GLY A 105 22.61 20.02 -28.98
C GLY A 105 21.30 20.39 -28.27
N TRP A 106 21.36 21.39 -27.39
CA TRP A 106 20.19 21.85 -26.64
C TRP A 106 19.08 22.40 -27.56
N PHE A 107 19.45 23.06 -28.68
CA PHE A 107 18.50 23.61 -29.66
C PHE A 107 18.87 23.39 -31.13
N SER A 108 19.94 22.68 -31.46
CA SER A 108 20.38 22.47 -32.85
C SER A 108 20.79 21.03 -33.10
N CYS A 109 20.57 20.57 -34.34
CA CYS A 109 20.96 19.25 -34.82
C CYS A 109 21.69 19.45 -36.16
N ASP A 110 23.01 19.28 -36.12
CA ASP A 110 23.90 19.41 -37.26
C ASP A 110 23.84 18.15 -38.18
N GLY A 111 24.65 18.13 -39.24
CA GLY A 111 24.69 17.00 -40.17
C GLY A 111 25.15 15.68 -39.54
N LEU A 112 25.92 15.71 -38.44
CA LEU A 112 26.28 14.51 -37.69
C LEU A 112 25.10 14.02 -36.84
N CYS A 113 24.45 14.91 -36.11
CA CYS A 113 23.24 14.63 -35.34
C CYS A 113 22.12 14.04 -36.23
N GLN A 114 21.89 14.60 -37.42
CA GLN A 114 20.88 14.07 -38.36
C GLN A 114 21.23 12.65 -38.83
N ARG A 115 22.50 12.34 -39.08
CA ARG A 115 22.94 11.00 -39.46
C ARG A 115 22.75 9.98 -38.33
N ASN A 116 23.12 10.36 -37.10
CA ASN A 116 22.90 9.50 -35.93
C ASN A 116 21.42 9.31 -35.62
N LYS A 117 20.60 10.33 -35.85
CA LYS A 117 19.15 10.23 -35.74
C LYS A 117 18.59 9.19 -36.71
N ARG A 118 18.96 9.24 -38.00
CA ARG A 118 18.52 8.24 -38.98
C ARG A 118 18.91 6.82 -38.58
N LYS A 119 20.17 6.61 -38.15
CA LYS A 119 20.63 5.30 -37.65
C LYS A 119 19.81 4.80 -36.47
N MET A 120 19.45 5.69 -35.54
CA MET A 120 18.61 5.35 -34.39
C MET A 120 17.17 5.04 -34.82
N ASP A 121 16.60 5.81 -35.75
CA ASP A 121 15.26 5.58 -36.29
C ASP A 121 15.21 4.23 -37.04
N ASP A 122 16.22 3.91 -37.85
CA ASP A 122 16.34 2.61 -38.54
C ASP A 122 16.46 1.44 -37.55
N ALA A 123 17.30 1.59 -36.52
CA ALA A 123 17.44 0.60 -35.45
C ALA A 123 16.14 0.43 -34.66
N LYS A 124 15.40 1.52 -34.43
CA LYS A 124 14.09 1.50 -33.77
C LYS A 124 13.06 0.74 -34.61
N ILE A 125 12.96 1.00 -35.91
CA ILE A 125 12.04 0.29 -36.81
C ILE A 125 12.35 -1.21 -36.80
N ARG A 126 13.64 -1.59 -36.83
CA ARG A 126 14.05 -2.99 -36.75
C ARG A 126 13.64 -3.64 -35.43
N LEU A 127 13.87 -2.95 -34.31
CA LEU A 127 13.47 -3.42 -32.98
C LEU A 127 11.95 -3.57 -32.86
N ASP A 128 11.20 -2.57 -33.30
CA ASP A 128 9.73 -2.55 -33.23
C ASP A 128 9.14 -3.71 -34.06
N ARG A 129 9.69 -3.98 -35.25
CA ARG A 129 9.27 -5.14 -36.07
C ARG A 129 9.53 -6.47 -35.37
N ILE A 130 10.73 -6.68 -34.81
CA ILE A 130 11.06 -7.93 -34.09
C ILE A 130 10.16 -8.11 -32.87
N ARG A 131 9.88 -7.03 -32.14
CA ARG A 131 8.94 -7.05 -31.00
C ARG A 131 7.52 -7.35 -31.44
N GLU A 132 7.06 -6.79 -32.54
CA GLU A 132 5.72 -7.07 -33.06
C GLU A 132 5.59 -8.55 -33.45
N GLU A 133 6.56 -9.10 -34.18
CA GLU A 133 6.61 -10.53 -34.50
C GLU A 133 6.65 -11.41 -33.24
N GLY A 134 7.47 -11.05 -32.25
CA GLY A 134 7.54 -11.74 -30.96
C GLY A 134 6.22 -11.66 -30.19
N ASN A 135 5.56 -10.50 -30.18
CA ASN A 135 4.28 -10.28 -29.51
C ASN A 135 3.15 -11.10 -30.14
N VAL A 136 3.13 -11.25 -31.47
CA VAL A 136 2.16 -12.10 -32.16
C VAL A 136 2.33 -13.55 -31.73
N ARG A 137 3.55 -14.10 -31.80
CA ARG A 137 3.84 -15.48 -31.37
C ARG A 137 3.55 -15.70 -29.89
N MET A 138 3.84 -14.70 -29.06
CA MET A 138 3.52 -14.75 -27.63
C MET A 138 2.01 -14.74 -27.38
N SER A 139 1.25 -13.96 -28.15
CA SER A 139 -0.21 -13.95 -28.08
C SER A 139 -0.80 -15.30 -28.50
N ASP A 140 -0.24 -15.95 -29.52
CA ASP A 140 -0.64 -17.30 -29.92
C ASP A 140 -0.36 -18.33 -28.82
N ALA A 141 0.83 -18.29 -28.20
CA ALA A 141 1.15 -19.15 -27.06
C ALA A 141 0.18 -18.91 -25.89
N LYS A 142 -0.11 -17.65 -25.57
CA LYS A 142 -1.06 -17.28 -24.52
C LYS A 142 -2.48 -17.79 -24.81
N ASN A 143 -2.92 -17.74 -26.06
CA ASN A 143 -4.22 -18.26 -26.46
C ASN A 143 -4.33 -19.77 -26.16
N VAL A 144 -3.30 -20.56 -26.50
CA VAL A 144 -3.23 -22.00 -26.21
C VAL A 144 -3.27 -22.31 -24.72
N ALA A 145 -2.55 -21.51 -23.91
CA ALA A 145 -2.56 -21.67 -22.45
C ALA A 145 -3.93 -21.33 -21.85
N GLY A 146 -4.56 -20.26 -22.34
CA GLY A 146 -5.84 -19.76 -21.85
C GLY A 146 -5.72 -18.87 -20.61
N LEU A 147 -6.66 -17.94 -20.49
CA LEU A 147 -6.61 -16.85 -19.49
C LEU A 147 -6.80 -17.33 -18.04
N PHE A 148 -7.58 -18.39 -17.83
CA PHE A 148 -7.81 -18.98 -16.50
C PHE A 148 -6.74 -20.02 -16.10
N SER A 149 -5.75 -20.27 -16.97
CA SER A 149 -4.68 -21.21 -16.66
C SER A 149 -3.72 -20.65 -15.61
N GLU A 150 -2.87 -21.51 -15.05
CA GLU A 150 -1.79 -21.09 -14.14
C GLU A 150 -0.87 -20.02 -14.77
N ILE A 151 -0.69 -20.04 -16.11
CA ILE A 151 0.14 -19.05 -16.82
C ILE A 151 -0.60 -17.70 -16.88
N GLY A 152 -1.88 -17.71 -17.27
CA GLY A 152 -2.70 -16.49 -17.34
C GLY A 152 -2.93 -15.84 -15.98
N VAL A 153 -3.27 -16.63 -14.98
CA VAL A 153 -3.43 -16.15 -13.60
C VAL A 153 -2.07 -15.68 -13.04
N GLY A 154 -0.99 -16.40 -13.31
CA GLY A 154 0.37 -16.04 -12.90
C GLY A 154 0.80 -14.68 -13.46
N GLU A 155 0.61 -14.43 -14.75
CA GLU A 155 0.95 -13.15 -15.38
C GLU A 155 0.17 -11.98 -14.74
N VAL A 156 -1.12 -12.18 -14.46
CA VAL A 156 -1.95 -11.18 -13.80
C VAL A 156 -1.51 -10.93 -12.35
N GLN A 157 -1.09 -11.97 -11.64
CA GLN A 157 -0.52 -11.83 -10.30
C GLN A 157 0.79 -11.07 -10.32
N ASP A 158 1.70 -11.38 -11.25
CA ASP A 158 2.98 -10.67 -11.38
C ASP A 158 2.76 -9.20 -11.70
N ALA A 159 1.83 -8.90 -12.61
CA ALA A 159 1.42 -7.53 -12.90
C ALA A 159 0.84 -6.85 -11.65
N PHE A 160 -0.08 -7.50 -10.94
CA PHE A 160 -0.64 -6.99 -9.69
C PHE A 160 0.45 -6.67 -8.66
N TRP A 161 1.37 -7.60 -8.40
CA TRP A 161 2.45 -7.41 -7.44
C TRP A 161 3.42 -6.31 -7.86
N SER A 162 3.68 -6.17 -9.17
CA SER A 162 4.45 -5.07 -9.72
C SER A 162 3.80 -3.72 -9.38
N TYR A 163 2.53 -3.51 -9.73
CA TYR A 163 1.79 -2.28 -9.43
C TYR A 163 1.67 -2.04 -7.92
N PHE A 164 1.33 -3.07 -7.14
CA PHE A 164 1.23 -2.99 -5.70
C PHE A 164 2.56 -2.58 -5.06
N SER A 165 3.68 -3.17 -5.50
CA SER A 165 5.01 -2.79 -5.03
C SER A 165 5.37 -1.35 -5.40
N ALA A 166 4.98 -0.90 -6.59
CA ALA A 166 5.18 0.48 -7.03
C ALA A 166 4.37 1.47 -6.16
N GLY A 167 3.11 1.14 -5.86
CA GLY A 167 2.26 1.92 -4.94
C GLY A 167 2.85 2.03 -3.54
N LYS A 168 3.36 0.92 -2.98
CA LYS A 168 4.06 0.92 -1.69
C LYS A 168 5.35 1.77 -1.73
N LYS A 169 6.14 1.66 -2.79
CA LYS A 169 7.37 2.46 -2.97
C LYS A 169 7.04 3.95 -3.08
N PHE A 170 5.96 4.30 -3.79
CA PHE A 170 5.45 5.67 -3.86
C PHE A 170 5.08 6.19 -2.47
N ALA A 171 4.24 5.44 -1.72
CA ALA A 171 3.83 5.81 -0.38
C ALA A 171 5.02 5.99 0.58
N LYS A 172 6.00 5.08 0.54
CA LYS A 172 7.23 5.20 1.35
C LYS A 172 8.02 6.46 1.04
N ARG A 173 8.20 6.78 -0.25
CA ARG A 173 8.89 8.01 -0.66
C ARG A 173 8.14 9.25 -0.18
N GLN A 174 6.82 9.28 -0.35
CA GLN A 174 6.01 10.42 0.09
C GLN A 174 6.06 10.59 1.61
N SER A 175 5.89 9.50 2.38
CA SER A 175 6.00 9.54 3.84
C SER A 175 7.39 9.95 4.33
N MET A 176 8.46 9.56 3.63
CA MET A 176 9.82 10.00 3.95
C MET A 176 9.99 11.51 3.76
N TRP A 177 9.49 12.05 2.64
CA TRP A 177 9.49 13.49 2.39
C TRP A 177 8.65 14.25 3.44
N ASP A 178 7.46 13.77 3.74
CA ASP A 178 6.57 14.39 4.72
C ASP A 178 7.18 14.39 6.13
N ALA A 179 7.74 13.27 6.58
CA ALA A 179 8.41 13.18 7.86
C ALA A 179 9.65 14.09 7.95
N MET A 180 10.43 14.18 6.86
CA MET A 180 11.60 15.06 6.81
C MET A 180 11.20 16.53 6.95
N PHE A 181 10.22 16.99 6.16
CA PHE A 181 9.77 18.39 6.24
C PHE A 181 9.03 18.70 7.54
N MET A 182 8.32 17.74 8.12
CA MET A 182 7.68 17.92 9.42
C MET A 182 8.72 18.02 10.55
N GLY A 183 9.77 17.19 10.52
CA GLY A 183 10.86 17.24 11.50
C GLY A 183 11.67 18.54 11.45
N ILE A 184 11.94 19.07 10.25
CA ILE A 184 12.57 20.38 10.10
C ILE A 184 11.70 21.50 10.70
N ARG A 185 10.37 21.40 10.57
CA ARG A 185 9.43 22.39 11.13
C ARG A 185 9.24 22.24 12.64
N SER A 186 9.43 21.06 13.22
CA SER A 186 9.23 20.81 14.66
C SER A 186 10.44 21.16 15.52
N MET A 187 11.63 21.37 14.95
CA MET A 187 12.88 21.69 15.67
C MET A 187 12.88 23.01 16.47
N GLY A 188 11.81 23.81 16.41
CA GLY A 188 11.65 25.05 17.19
C GLY A 188 10.51 25.06 18.20
N ARG A 189 9.85 23.93 18.46
CA ARG A 189 8.63 23.85 19.28
C ARG A 189 8.70 22.67 20.25
N ASP A 190 8.45 22.92 21.54
CA ASP A 190 8.31 21.90 22.60
C ASP A 190 7.00 21.09 22.44
N GLU A 191 6.76 20.51 21.26
CA GLU A 191 5.61 19.63 21.05
C GLU A 191 5.84 18.28 21.71
N ASN A 192 4.77 17.74 22.31
CA ASN A 192 4.80 16.44 22.97
C ASN A 192 5.11 15.36 21.91
N MET A 193 6.20 14.60 22.07
CA MET A 193 6.70 13.63 21.07
C MET A 193 5.61 12.64 20.60
N VAL A 194 4.64 12.33 21.46
CA VAL A 194 3.50 11.45 21.15
C VAL A 194 2.55 12.09 20.12
N GLU A 195 2.27 13.39 20.24
CA GLU A 195 1.41 14.11 19.30
C GLU A 195 2.07 14.18 17.92
N TYR A 196 3.37 14.47 17.87
CA TYR A 196 4.16 14.43 16.66
C TYR A 196 4.13 13.03 16.03
N GLY A 197 4.36 11.98 16.82
CA GLY A 197 4.32 10.59 16.36
C GLY A 197 2.97 10.19 15.76
N MET A 198 1.85 10.61 16.38
CA MET A 198 0.51 10.34 15.84
C MET A 198 0.21 11.10 14.54
N LYS A 199 0.64 12.37 14.42
CA LYS A 199 0.52 13.14 13.17
C LYS A 199 1.28 12.47 12.02
N VAL A 200 2.54 12.08 12.28
CA VAL A 200 3.36 11.37 11.30
C VAL A 200 2.72 10.04 10.91
N LEU A 201 2.25 9.26 11.90
CA LEU A 201 1.59 7.98 11.64
C LEU A 201 0.35 8.16 10.76
N MET A 202 -0.51 9.12 11.07
CA MET A 202 -1.72 9.38 10.28
C MET A 202 -1.37 9.78 8.83
N GLN A 203 -0.34 10.61 8.65
CA GLN A 203 0.12 11.00 7.33
C GLN A 203 0.70 9.82 6.55
N VAL A 204 1.46 8.94 7.21
CA VAL A 204 1.94 7.69 6.60
C VAL A 204 0.77 6.81 6.14
N LEU A 205 -0.28 6.66 6.95
CA LEU A 205 -1.47 5.87 6.60
C LEU A 205 -2.21 6.44 5.40
N LEU A 206 -2.36 7.77 5.33
CA LEU A 206 -2.99 8.46 4.20
C LEU A 206 -2.16 8.28 2.92
N ASN A 207 -0.85 8.47 2.99
CA ASN A 207 0.04 8.27 1.83
C ASN A 207 0.01 6.82 1.34
N PHE A 208 -0.05 5.85 2.25
CA PHE A 208 -0.22 4.45 1.90
C PHE A 208 -1.55 4.18 1.21
N SER A 209 -2.63 4.77 1.71
CA SER A 209 -3.96 4.66 1.11
C SER A 209 -3.98 5.20 -0.31
N ILE A 210 -3.45 6.41 -0.52
CA ILE A 210 -3.36 7.02 -1.87
C ILE A 210 -2.50 6.14 -2.79
N GLY A 211 -1.33 5.71 -2.33
CA GLY A 211 -0.41 4.88 -3.12
C GLY A 211 -1.02 3.54 -3.54
N LEU A 212 -1.77 2.88 -2.66
CA LEU A 212 -2.41 1.60 -2.95
C LEU A 212 -3.68 1.74 -3.81
N VAL A 213 -4.47 2.80 -3.61
CA VAL A 213 -5.62 3.09 -4.47
C VAL A 213 -5.15 3.41 -5.89
N MET A 214 -4.09 4.21 -6.04
CA MET A 214 -3.49 4.48 -7.37
C MET A 214 -2.94 3.21 -8.00
N ALA A 215 -2.27 2.34 -7.24
CA ALA A 215 -1.80 1.05 -7.74
C ALA A 215 -2.96 0.17 -8.23
N LEU A 216 -4.08 0.14 -7.50
CA LEU A 216 -5.28 -0.59 -7.90
C LEU A 216 -5.86 -0.06 -9.22
N VAL A 217 -6.00 1.25 -9.35
CA VAL A 217 -6.52 1.88 -10.58
C VAL A 217 -5.62 1.57 -11.77
N MET A 218 -4.31 1.74 -11.62
CA MET A 218 -3.34 1.43 -12.68
C MET A 218 -3.33 -0.06 -13.05
N PHE A 219 -3.48 -0.94 -12.05
CA PHE A 219 -3.65 -2.37 -12.29
C PHE A 219 -4.90 -2.66 -13.11
N VAL A 220 -6.06 -2.10 -12.75
CA VAL A 220 -7.32 -2.33 -13.48
C VAL A 220 -7.22 -1.84 -14.92
N VAL A 221 -6.61 -0.69 -15.17
CA VAL A 221 -6.37 -0.19 -16.53
C VAL A 221 -5.41 -1.10 -17.30
N GLY A 222 -4.30 -1.52 -16.66
CA GLY A 222 -3.32 -2.42 -17.28
C GLY A 222 -3.85 -3.84 -17.52
N LEU A 223 -4.76 -4.32 -16.67
CA LEU A 223 -5.35 -5.65 -16.74
C LEU A 223 -6.04 -5.89 -18.07
N TRP A 224 -6.71 -4.88 -18.63
CA TRP A 224 -7.34 -5.00 -19.95
C TRP A 224 -6.34 -5.34 -21.06
N SER A 225 -5.13 -4.78 -20.99
CA SER A 225 -4.06 -5.09 -21.94
C SER A 225 -3.63 -6.56 -21.83
N ILE A 226 -3.52 -7.09 -20.61
CA ILE A 226 -3.18 -8.50 -20.38
C ILE A 226 -4.29 -9.38 -20.94
N VAL A 227 -5.55 -9.13 -20.57
CA VAL A 227 -6.71 -9.91 -21.01
C VAL A 227 -6.80 -9.97 -22.54
N ARG A 228 -6.62 -8.85 -23.23
CA ARG A 228 -6.64 -8.81 -24.70
C ARG A 228 -5.52 -9.66 -25.32
N SER A 229 -4.35 -9.76 -24.67
CA SER A 229 -3.22 -10.54 -25.21
C SER A 229 -3.47 -12.05 -25.28
N TYR A 230 -4.45 -12.57 -24.54
CA TYR A 230 -4.87 -13.97 -24.59
C TYR A 230 -5.91 -14.26 -25.68
N GLN A 231 -6.38 -13.24 -26.41
CA GLN A 231 -7.43 -13.34 -27.43
C GLN A 231 -8.69 -14.13 -26.99
N PRO A 232 -9.20 -13.96 -25.76
CA PRO A 232 -10.34 -14.72 -25.28
C PRO A 232 -11.65 -14.31 -25.97
N ASN A 233 -12.64 -15.20 -25.93
CA ASN A 233 -14.02 -14.84 -26.26
C ASN A 233 -14.48 -13.64 -25.39
N PRO A 234 -15.27 -12.68 -25.92
CA PRO A 234 -15.64 -11.46 -25.19
C PRO A 234 -16.29 -11.70 -23.82
N ILE A 235 -17.10 -12.75 -23.70
CA ILE A 235 -17.75 -13.14 -22.43
C ILE A 235 -16.70 -13.57 -21.40
N VAL A 236 -15.74 -14.40 -21.82
CA VAL A 236 -14.63 -14.89 -20.98
C VAL A 236 -13.73 -13.72 -20.57
N ALA A 237 -13.46 -12.81 -21.50
CA ALA A 237 -12.69 -11.59 -21.27
C ALA A 237 -13.30 -10.73 -20.16
N VAL A 238 -14.61 -10.44 -20.27
CA VAL A 238 -15.35 -9.64 -19.29
C VAL A 238 -15.44 -10.36 -17.94
N ALA A 239 -15.78 -11.65 -17.93
CA ALA A 239 -15.89 -12.43 -16.70
C ALA A 239 -14.56 -12.48 -15.94
N PHE A 240 -13.45 -12.71 -16.64
CA PHE A 240 -12.13 -12.71 -16.03
C PHE A 240 -11.73 -11.31 -15.55
N PHE A 241 -11.94 -10.27 -16.38
CA PHE A 241 -11.61 -8.88 -16.02
C PHE A 241 -12.34 -8.43 -14.74
N VAL A 242 -13.64 -8.68 -14.65
CA VAL A 242 -14.44 -8.35 -13.46
C VAL A 242 -13.96 -9.14 -12.26
N SER A 243 -13.74 -10.46 -12.40
CA SER A 243 -13.29 -11.32 -11.31
C SER A 243 -11.92 -10.91 -10.77
N ALA A 244 -10.95 -10.65 -11.65
CA ALA A 244 -9.61 -10.23 -11.27
C ALA A 244 -9.60 -8.82 -10.67
N SER A 245 -10.44 -7.91 -11.17
CA SER A 245 -10.60 -6.57 -10.59
C SER A 245 -11.21 -6.63 -9.18
N CYS A 246 -12.23 -7.47 -8.97
CA CYS A 246 -12.79 -7.73 -7.64
C CYS A 246 -11.75 -8.34 -6.69
N ALA A 247 -10.98 -9.33 -7.15
CA ALA A 247 -9.90 -9.94 -6.36
C ALA A 247 -8.86 -8.89 -5.93
N ALA A 248 -8.36 -8.07 -6.85
CA ALA A 248 -7.41 -7.00 -6.54
C ALA A 248 -8.00 -5.97 -5.56
N PHE A 249 -9.26 -5.57 -5.76
CA PHE A 249 -9.97 -4.67 -4.84
C PHE A 249 -10.07 -5.25 -3.43
N SER A 250 -10.46 -6.53 -3.31
CA SER A 250 -10.56 -7.21 -2.02
C SER A 250 -9.20 -7.28 -1.33
N PHE A 251 -8.15 -7.66 -2.04
CA PHE A 251 -6.81 -7.73 -1.48
C PHE A 251 -6.34 -6.37 -0.95
N VAL A 252 -6.45 -5.31 -1.77
CA VAL A 252 -6.03 -3.96 -1.38
C VAL A 252 -6.83 -3.46 -0.18
N THR A 253 -8.14 -3.69 -0.18
CA THR A 253 -9.04 -3.31 0.92
C THR A 253 -8.66 -4.03 2.21
N THR A 254 -8.49 -5.35 2.17
CA THR A 254 -8.05 -6.16 3.32
C THR A 254 -6.69 -5.68 3.83
N TYR A 255 -5.76 -5.38 2.93
CA TYR A 255 -4.44 -4.90 3.29
C TYR A 255 -4.48 -3.52 3.97
N LEU A 256 -5.31 -2.60 3.48
CA LEU A 256 -5.53 -1.31 4.14
C LEU A 256 -6.13 -1.49 5.52
N PHE A 257 -7.19 -2.29 5.66
CA PHE A 257 -7.76 -2.60 6.97
C PHE A 257 -6.75 -3.21 7.93
N ALA A 258 -5.87 -4.08 7.44
CA ALA A 258 -4.80 -4.67 8.26
C ALA A 258 -3.81 -3.60 8.75
N ILE A 259 -3.40 -2.67 7.90
CA ILE A 259 -2.49 -1.58 8.32
C ILE A 259 -3.18 -0.63 9.30
N TYR A 260 -4.41 -0.20 9.01
CA TYR A 260 -5.16 0.68 9.92
C TYR A 260 -5.44 -0.01 11.26
N GLY A 261 -5.79 -1.30 11.24
CA GLY A 261 -5.97 -2.12 12.43
C GLY A 261 -4.68 -2.27 13.24
N ALA A 262 -3.55 -2.51 12.58
CA ALA A 262 -2.25 -2.58 13.24
C ALA A 262 -1.85 -1.23 13.86
N ALA A 263 -2.09 -0.11 13.17
CA ALA A 263 -1.82 1.22 13.70
C ALA A 263 -2.71 1.56 14.91
N ALA A 264 -4.02 1.31 14.82
CA ALA A 264 -4.96 1.53 15.91
C ALA A 264 -4.64 0.62 17.12
N GLY A 265 -4.33 -0.65 16.88
CA GLY A 265 -3.90 -1.60 17.91
C GLY A 265 -2.60 -1.19 18.59
N GLY A 266 -1.64 -0.66 17.83
CA GLY A 266 -0.37 -0.13 18.36
C GLY A 266 -0.58 1.07 19.29
N VAL A 267 -1.37 2.05 18.86
CA VAL A 267 -1.71 3.23 19.70
C VAL A 267 -2.45 2.81 20.97
N TYR A 268 -3.46 1.94 20.85
CA TYR A 268 -4.22 1.44 22.00
C TYR A 268 -3.32 0.68 23.00
N GLY A 269 -2.39 -0.14 22.50
CA GLY A 269 -1.44 -0.87 23.34
C GLY A 269 -0.55 0.05 24.16
N VAL A 270 0.00 1.11 23.56
CA VAL A 270 0.83 2.11 24.27
C VAL A 270 0.03 2.85 25.34
N LEU A 271 -1.21 3.27 25.03
CA LEU A 271 -2.07 3.96 25.98
C LEU A 271 -2.41 3.07 27.18
N LYS A 272 -2.70 1.79 26.96
CA LYS A 272 -3.02 0.84 28.03
C LYS A 272 -1.83 0.55 28.94
N ILE A 273 -0.62 0.48 28.39
CA ILE A 273 0.62 0.34 29.20
C ILE A 273 0.86 1.61 30.03
N ALA A 274 0.65 2.80 29.45
CA ALA A 274 0.78 4.06 30.17
C ALA A 274 -0.21 4.17 31.34
N GLU A 275 -1.46 3.74 31.13
CA GLU A 275 -2.48 3.68 32.19
C GLU A 275 -2.07 2.71 33.32
N GLY A 276 -1.58 1.52 32.97
CA GLY A 276 -1.08 0.55 33.97
C GLY A 276 0.06 1.11 34.81
N ASN A 277 1.01 1.81 34.19
CA ASN A 277 2.12 2.44 34.90
C ASN A 277 1.67 3.58 35.84
N LEU A 278 0.65 4.35 35.46
CA LEU A 278 0.08 5.41 36.29
C LEU A 278 -0.67 4.84 37.51
N GLN A 279 -1.41 3.74 37.33
CA GLN A 279 -2.09 3.06 38.42
C GLN A 279 -1.06 2.49 39.43
N ILE A 280 0.03 1.88 38.94
CA ILE A 280 1.13 1.38 39.79
C ILE A 280 1.81 2.51 40.56
N GLN A 281 2.08 3.66 39.94
CA GLN A 281 2.63 4.83 40.65
C GLN A 281 1.68 5.34 41.74
N GLN A 282 0.37 5.38 41.49
CA GLN A 282 -0.61 5.79 42.49
C GLN A 282 -0.72 4.80 43.67
N GLN A 283 -0.56 3.50 43.41
CA GLN A 283 -0.51 2.47 44.45
C GLN A 283 0.81 2.53 45.25
N GLY A 284 1.95 2.68 44.56
CA GLY A 284 3.27 2.82 45.19
C GLY A 284 3.37 4.06 46.09
N ASN A 285 2.76 5.18 45.69
CA ASN A 285 2.77 6.41 46.48
C ASN A 285 1.76 6.40 47.65
N ARG A 286 0.83 5.43 47.70
CA ARG A 286 -0.04 5.18 48.85
C ARG A 286 0.56 4.17 49.84
N GLY A 287 1.44 3.27 49.40
CA GLY A 287 2.12 2.28 50.26
C GLY A 287 3.34 2.80 51.03
N GLY A 288 3.90 3.96 50.66
CA GLY A 288 5.14 4.50 51.25
C GLY A 288 4.99 5.39 52.49
N ARG A 289 3.80 5.53 53.08
CA ARG A 289 3.54 6.49 54.18
C ARG A 289 3.25 5.86 55.55
N GLN A 290 3.60 4.59 55.77
CA GLN A 290 3.59 3.96 57.08
C GLN A 290 4.80 3.03 57.27
N GLN A 291 6.00 3.61 57.43
CA GLN A 291 6.96 3.03 58.37
C GLN A 291 6.92 3.90 59.63
N PRO A 292 6.27 3.45 60.71
CA PRO A 292 6.42 4.09 62.00
C PRO A 292 7.87 3.89 62.43
N HIS A 293 8.57 5.00 62.58
CA HIS A 293 9.88 5.07 63.22
C HIS A 293 9.70 4.52 64.65
N MET A 294 10.01 3.24 64.89
CA MET A 294 10.09 2.71 66.25
C MET A 294 11.31 3.34 66.91
N GLN A 295 11.05 4.39 67.67
CA GLN A 295 12.03 5.09 68.47
C GLN A 295 12.36 4.23 69.70
N ASN A 296 13.45 3.48 69.59
CA ASN A 296 14.04 2.69 70.67
C ASN A 296 14.39 3.62 71.85
N ARG A 297 13.74 3.42 73.01
CA ARG A 297 14.09 4.08 74.27
C ARG A 297 15.00 3.15 75.08
N PRO A 298 16.20 3.56 75.52
CA PRO A 298 16.97 2.79 76.48
C PRO A 298 16.38 2.97 77.89
N HIS A 299 16.13 1.85 78.57
CA HIS A 299 15.91 1.82 80.01
C HIS A 299 17.28 1.88 80.71
N TYR A 300 17.44 2.82 81.64
CA TYR A 300 18.52 2.81 82.62
C TYR A 300 18.00 2.18 83.91
N GLU A 301 18.75 1.23 84.46
CA GLU A 301 18.74 0.86 85.88
C GLU A 301 19.71 1.75 86.65
#